data_AF-A0A2S5T8X5-F1
#
_entry.id   AF-A0A2S5T8X5-F1
#
_cell.length_a   1.000
_cell.length_b   1.000
_cell.length_c   1.000
_cell.angle_alpha   90.00
_cell.angle_beta   90.00
_cell.angle_gamma   90.00
#
_symmetry.space_group_name_H-M   'P 1'
#
loop_
_entity.id
_entity.type
_entity.pdbx_description
1 polymer ?
#
loop_
_entity_poly.entity_id
_entity_poly.type
_entity_poly.pdbx_seq_one_letter_code
_entity_poly.pdbx_strand_id
1 'polypeptide(L)'
;MGDFTVVGSSRIVEDPQDLDVLVLLPRRHGNEGTSLARDAEETALAAFGQDWQACRESYELLGHHWCALRRGPINLIVTTDPDWFSRFRRADEVCVALKLTNKADRKVVHRIVRDGYDAKLAVACATVES
;
A
#
# COMPACT_ATOMS: atom_id res chain seq x y z
N MET A 1 -16.34 19.53 1.66
CA MET A 1 -15.93 18.72 2.83
C MET A 1 -15.90 17.29 2.31
N GLY A 2 -14.71 16.71 2.12
CA GLY A 2 -14.59 15.40 1.48
C GLY A 2 -14.80 14.30 2.52
N ASP A 3 -15.72 13.37 2.24
CA ASP A 3 -15.93 12.17 3.04
C ASP A 3 -14.74 11.23 2.91
N PHE A 4 -14.38 10.57 4.01
CA PHE A 4 -13.29 9.60 4.08
C PHE A 4 -13.88 8.22 4.37
N THR A 5 -13.37 7.19 3.69
CA THR A 5 -13.70 5.79 3.99
C THR A 5 -12.42 5.00 4.09
N VAL A 6 -12.23 4.33 5.23
CA VAL A 6 -11.18 3.32 5.43
C VAL A 6 -11.66 2.03 4.77
N VAL A 7 -10.86 1.41 3.89
CA VAL A 7 -11.20 0.11 3.28
C VAL A 7 -9.98 -0.84 3.33
N GLY A 8 -9.95 -1.72 4.35
CA GLY A 8 -9.10 -2.91 4.49
C GLY A 8 -7.57 -2.66 4.59
N SER A 9 -6.69 -3.58 4.99
CA SER A 9 -6.84 -4.83 5.72
C SER A 9 -5.68 -4.97 6.70
N SER A 10 -6.00 -5.29 7.95
CA SER A 10 -5.03 -5.78 8.94
C SER A 10 -5.51 -7.06 9.62
N ARG A 11 -6.33 -7.85 8.91
CA ARG A 11 -6.97 -9.06 9.45
C ARG A 11 -6.03 -10.27 9.63
N ILE A 12 -4.73 -10.16 9.32
CA ILE A 12 -3.81 -11.32 9.24
C ILE A 12 -2.52 -11.15 10.07
N VAL A 13 -2.47 -10.24 11.05
CA VAL A 13 -1.27 -10.11 11.89
C VAL A 13 -1.69 -10.16 13.36
N GLU A 14 -1.39 -11.27 14.02
CA GLU A 14 -1.54 -11.45 15.47
C GLU A 14 -0.47 -10.67 16.26
N ASP A 15 0.49 -10.04 15.56
CA ASP A 15 1.52 -9.17 16.13
C ASP A 15 1.20 -7.69 15.84
N PRO A 16 0.86 -6.89 16.85
CA PRO A 16 0.49 -5.49 16.69
C PRO A 16 1.67 -4.56 16.33
N GLN A 17 2.89 -5.07 16.09
CA GLN A 17 4.07 -4.25 15.78
C GLN A 17 4.18 -3.78 14.32
N ASP A 18 3.47 -4.40 13.37
CA ASP A 18 3.47 -4.02 11.94
C ASP A 18 2.05 -4.11 11.35
N LEU A 19 1.23 -3.10 11.67
CA LEU A 19 -0.15 -2.99 11.19
C LEU A 19 -0.19 -2.20 9.87
N ASP A 20 -0.33 -2.88 8.74
CA ASP A 20 -0.56 -2.22 7.45
C ASP A 20 -2.06 -1.91 7.28
N VAL A 21 -2.40 -0.69 6.87
CA VAL A 21 -3.78 -0.24 6.61
C VAL A 21 -3.82 0.37 5.21
N LEU A 22 -4.62 -0.21 4.32
CA LEU A 22 -4.83 0.31 2.97
C LEU A 22 -5.93 1.39 2.99
N VAL A 23 -5.65 2.53 2.36
CA VAL A 23 -6.56 3.67 2.31
C VAL A 23 -6.69 4.15 0.88
N LEU A 24 -7.92 4.19 0.38
CA LEU A 24 -8.26 4.84 -0.88
C LEU A 24 -8.79 6.25 -0.57
N LEU A 25 -8.08 7.27 -1.03
CA LEU A 25 -8.53 8.66 -0.95
C LEU A 25 -9.01 9.14 -2.33
N PRO A 26 -9.99 10.05 -2.39
CA PRO A 26 -10.36 10.68 -3.64
C PRO A 26 -9.19 11.54 -4.15
N ARG A 27 -8.98 11.56 -5.47
CA ARG A 27 -8.04 12.51 -6.09
C ARG A 27 -8.47 13.94 -5.77
N ARG A 28 -7.51 14.82 -5.47
CA ARG A 28 -7.83 16.24 -5.24
C ARG A 28 -8.06 16.96 -6.57
N HIS A 29 -9.05 17.84 -6.62
CA HIS A 29 -9.25 18.73 -7.76
C HIS A 29 -7.99 19.56 -8.02
N GLY A 30 -7.53 19.60 -9.27
CA GLY A 30 -6.31 20.30 -9.69
C GLY A 30 -5.05 19.42 -9.80
N ASN A 31 -5.11 18.15 -9.40
CA ASN A 31 -4.00 17.19 -9.48
C ASN A 31 -4.02 16.30 -10.74
N GLU A 32 -4.66 16.76 -11.82
CA GLU A 32 -4.85 16.00 -13.06
C GLU A 32 -3.52 15.74 -13.81
N GLY A 33 -2.46 16.52 -13.52
CA GLY A 33 -1.13 16.38 -14.11
C GLY A 33 -0.04 15.83 -13.18
N THR A 34 -0.37 15.48 -11.93
CA THR A 34 0.60 14.90 -10.98
C THR A 34 0.57 13.36 -11.06
N SER A 35 1.68 12.72 -10.69
CA SER A 35 1.71 11.26 -10.54
C SER A 35 0.75 10.83 -9.43
N LEU A 36 0.15 9.65 -9.57
CA LEU A 36 -0.81 9.12 -8.58
C LEU A 36 -0.16 8.94 -7.19
N ALA A 37 1.13 8.60 -7.13
CA ALA A 37 1.89 8.53 -5.87
C ALA A 37 2.04 9.90 -5.20
N ARG A 38 2.31 10.96 -5.99
CA ARG A 38 2.42 12.32 -5.46
C ARG A 38 1.06 12.84 -5.00
N ASP A 39 0.01 12.58 -5.77
CA ASP A 39 -1.37 12.89 -5.39
C ASP A 39 -1.76 12.17 -4.09
N ALA A 40 -1.39 10.89 -3.95
CA ALA A 40 -1.58 10.12 -2.72
C ALA A 40 -0.80 10.71 -1.54
N GLU A 41 0.48 11.07 -1.70
CA GLU A 41 1.28 11.72 -0.65
C GLU A 41 0.69 13.05 -0.21
N GLU A 42 0.42 13.96 -1.16
CA GLU A 42 -0.13 15.29 -0.86
C GLU A 42 -1.51 15.19 -0.19
N THR A 43 -2.34 14.25 -0.64
CA THR A 43 -3.68 14.03 -0.08
C THR A 43 -3.59 13.40 1.31
N ALA A 44 -2.68 12.44 1.52
CA ALA A 44 -2.48 11.81 2.81
C ALA A 44 -1.86 12.76 3.84
N LEU A 45 -0.87 13.57 3.46
CA LEU A 45 -0.29 14.57 4.36
C LEU A 45 -1.32 15.65 4.73
N ALA A 46 -2.18 16.06 3.80
CA ALA A 46 -3.27 16.97 4.10
C ALA A 46 -4.32 16.35 5.06
N ALA A 47 -4.55 15.03 4.97
CA ALA A 47 -5.51 14.32 5.81
C ALA A 47 -4.95 13.91 7.18
N PHE A 48 -3.65 13.60 7.27
CA PHE A 48 -3.04 12.89 8.40
C PHE A 48 -1.77 13.55 8.97
N GLY A 49 -1.17 14.53 8.29
CA GLY A 49 0.24 14.93 8.47
C GLY A 49 0.68 15.52 9.82
N GLN A 50 -0.20 15.70 10.80
CA GLN A 50 0.21 16.16 12.13
C GLN A 50 0.87 15.06 12.98
N ASP A 51 0.47 13.79 12.79
CA ASP A 51 0.92 12.66 13.61
C ASP A 51 1.58 11.53 12.80
N TRP A 52 1.68 11.70 11.48
CA TRP A 52 2.09 10.66 10.54
C TRP A 52 3.30 11.12 9.74
N GLN A 53 4.31 10.25 9.65
CA GLN A 53 5.55 10.53 8.92
C GLN A 53 5.54 9.79 7.58
N ALA A 54 5.83 10.48 6.48
CA ALA A 54 5.97 9.84 5.18
C ALA A 54 7.18 8.88 5.18
N CYS A 55 6.96 7.62 4.80
CA CYS A 55 8.03 6.64 4.65
C CYS A 55 8.77 6.88 3.34
N ARG A 56 9.80 7.72 3.37
CA ARG A 56 10.62 8.07 2.19
C ARG A 56 11.71 7.06 1.88
N GLU A 57 12.08 6.24 2.86
CA GLU A 57 13.10 5.22 2.69
C GLU A 57 12.47 3.93 2.15
N SER A 58 12.96 3.47 1.00
CA SER A 58 12.87 2.11 0.43
C SER A 58 11.67 1.68 -0.43
N TYR A 59 10.58 2.44 -0.59
CA TYR A 59 9.49 2.06 -1.52
C TYR A 59 9.62 2.64 -2.94
N GLU A 60 10.72 3.34 -3.23
CA GLU A 60 10.96 4.08 -4.48
C GLU A 60 11.14 3.21 -5.74
N LEU A 61 11.17 1.88 -5.63
CA LEU A 61 11.62 1.07 -6.75
C LEU A 61 10.57 0.47 -7.68
N LEU A 62 9.25 0.67 -7.50
CA LEU A 62 8.22 0.51 -8.56
C LEU A 62 6.82 0.54 -7.92
N GLY A 63 6.07 1.62 -8.17
CA GLY A 63 4.67 1.73 -7.75
C GLY A 63 4.14 3.15 -7.68
N HIS A 64 4.06 3.83 -8.83
CA HIS A 64 3.64 5.24 -8.98
C HIS A 64 2.19 5.57 -8.56
N HIS A 65 1.54 4.71 -7.78
CA HIS A 65 0.10 4.77 -7.49
C HIS A 65 -0.22 5.02 -6.01
N TRP A 66 0.78 4.99 -5.12
CA TRP A 66 0.55 4.99 -3.68
C TRP A 66 1.71 5.64 -2.90
N CYS A 67 1.47 5.95 -1.62
CA CYS A 67 2.47 6.38 -0.66
C CYS A 67 2.31 5.65 0.68
N ALA A 68 3.38 5.57 1.48
CA ALA A 68 3.30 5.07 2.85
C ALA A 68 3.45 6.20 3.87
N LEU A 69 2.65 6.15 4.93
CA LEU A 69 2.85 6.95 6.14
C LEU A 69 2.96 6.03 7.35
N ARG A 70 3.75 6.41 8.34
CA ARG A 70 3.95 5.62 9.56
C ARG A 70 3.67 6.43 10.82
N ARG A 71 3.07 5.76 11.81
CA ARG A 71 2.89 6.23 13.18
C ARG A 71 3.10 5.06 14.14
N GLY A 72 4.28 4.98 14.74
CA GLY A 72 4.65 3.85 15.59
C GLY A 72 4.60 2.52 14.82
N PRO A 73 3.79 1.54 15.24
CA PRO A 73 3.68 0.23 14.58
C PRO A 73 2.71 0.22 13.40
N ILE A 74 2.00 1.32 13.12
CA ILE A 74 0.99 1.37 12.06
C ILE A 74 1.59 2.01 10.81
N ASN A 75 1.41 1.36 9.66
CA ASN A 75 1.67 1.90 8.34
C ASN A 75 0.35 2.13 7.60
N LEU A 76 0.13 3.35 7.09
CA LEU A 76 -0.90 3.61 6.09
C LEU A 76 -0.30 3.45 4.71
N ILE A 77 -0.93 2.61 3.88
CA ILE A 77 -0.68 2.49 2.46
C ILE A 77 -1.79 3.27 1.76
N VAL A 78 -1.49 4.48 1.31
CA VAL A 78 -2.50 5.38 0.76
C VAL A 78 -2.38 5.44 -0.76
N THR A 79 -3.51 5.37 -1.45
CA THR A 79 -3.59 5.50 -2.90
C THR A 79 -4.78 6.36 -3.29
N THR A 80 -4.72 7.00 -4.46
CA THR A 80 -5.87 7.63 -5.10
C THR A 80 -6.33 6.88 -6.36
N ASP A 81 -5.78 5.68 -6.59
CA ASP A 81 -6.08 4.81 -7.73
C ASP A 81 -6.99 3.64 -7.31
N PRO A 82 -8.29 3.66 -7.70
CA PRO A 82 -9.24 2.60 -7.37
C PRO A 82 -8.87 1.22 -7.95
N ASP A 83 -8.23 1.18 -9.12
CA ASP A 83 -7.86 -0.07 -9.78
C ASP A 83 -6.68 -0.70 -9.06
N TRP A 84 -5.65 0.08 -8.75
CA TRP A 84 -4.52 -0.39 -7.94
C TRP A 84 -4.99 -0.86 -6.56
N PHE A 85 -5.90 -0.11 -5.94
CA PHE A 85 -6.53 -0.47 -4.67
C PHE A 85 -7.26 -1.82 -4.75
N SER A 86 -8.08 -2.03 -5.78
CA SER A 86 -8.78 -3.30 -5.97
C SER A 86 -7.83 -4.47 -6.19
N ARG A 87 -6.73 -4.27 -6.93
CA ARG A 87 -5.73 -5.34 -7.15
C ARG A 87 -4.97 -5.66 -5.87
N PHE A 88 -4.66 -4.66 -5.04
CA PHE A 88 -4.05 -4.88 -3.72
C PHE A 88 -4.96 -5.74 -2.84
N ARG A 89 -6.24 -5.37 -2.72
CA ARG A 89 -7.21 -6.16 -1.94
C ARG A 89 -7.30 -7.61 -2.40
N ARG A 90 -7.31 -7.84 -3.71
CA ARG A 90 -7.33 -9.20 -4.26
C ARG A 90 -6.06 -9.98 -3.89
N ALA A 91 -4.90 -9.34 -3.92
CA ALA A 91 -3.64 -9.97 -3.50
C ALA A 91 -3.67 -10.36 -2.02
N ASP A 92 -4.22 -9.49 -1.16
CA ASP A 92 -4.39 -9.78 0.27
C ASP A 92 -5.37 -10.93 0.51
N GLU A 93 -6.51 -10.95 -0.17
CA GLU A 93 -7.48 -12.05 -0.11
C GLU A 93 -6.83 -13.40 -0.49
N VAL A 94 -5.92 -13.42 -1.48
CA VAL A 94 -5.12 -14.60 -1.82
C VAL A 94 -4.18 -14.99 -0.69
N CYS A 95 -3.51 -14.02 -0.06
CA CYS A 95 -2.64 -14.29 1.10
C CYS A 95 -3.40 -14.90 2.27
N VAL A 96 -4.62 -14.40 2.57
CA VAL A 96 -5.53 -14.96 3.58
C VAL A 96 -5.88 -16.41 3.23
N ALA A 97 -6.36 -16.62 2.00
CA ALA A 97 -6.85 -17.93 1.56
C ALA A 97 -5.75 -19.01 1.62
N LEU A 98 -4.52 -18.63 1.30
CA LEU A 98 -3.34 -19.50 1.35
C LEU A 98 -2.67 -19.55 2.73
N LYS A 99 -3.16 -18.80 3.72
CA LYS A 99 -2.62 -18.71 5.08
C LYS A 99 -1.13 -18.33 5.11
N LEU A 100 -0.73 -17.38 4.26
CA LEU A 100 0.68 -16.97 4.14
C LEU A 100 1.12 -16.07 5.31
N THR A 101 1.94 -16.62 6.20
CA THR A 101 2.47 -15.91 7.37
C THR A 101 3.85 -15.29 7.13
N ASN A 102 4.60 -15.75 6.13
CA ASN A 102 5.91 -15.19 5.79
C ASN A 102 5.78 -13.89 4.96
N LYS A 103 6.50 -12.84 5.36
CA LYS A 103 6.46 -11.52 4.70
C LYS A 103 6.96 -11.56 3.25
N ALA A 104 8.01 -12.33 2.96
CA ALA A 104 8.54 -12.45 1.59
C ALA A 104 7.52 -13.14 0.67
N ASP A 105 6.86 -14.20 1.12
CA ASP A 105 5.83 -14.90 0.34
C ASP A 105 4.63 -13.98 0.04
N ARG A 106 4.18 -13.21 1.04
CA ARG A 106 3.14 -12.19 0.84
C ARG A 106 3.57 -11.13 -0.17
N LYS A 107 4.83 -10.67 -0.13
CA LYS A 107 5.38 -9.73 -1.12
C LYS A 107 5.30 -10.32 -2.53
N VAL A 108 5.68 -11.60 -2.72
CA VAL A 108 5.59 -12.28 -4.03
C VAL A 108 4.17 -12.29 -4.57
N VAL A 109 3.18 -12.68 -3.75
CA VAL A 109 1.76 -12.67 -4.16
C VAL A 109 1.32 -11.27 -4.58
N HIS A 110 1.68 -10.23 -3.83
CA HIS A 110 1.38 -8.85 -4.21
C HIS A 110 2.06 -8.47 -5.53
N ARG A 111 3.34 -8.79 -5.75
CA ARG A 111 4.00 -8.48 -7.03
C ARG A 111 3.32 -9.15 -8.23
N ILE A 112 2.83 -10.39 -8.07
CA ILE A 112 2.13 -11.10 -9.16
C ILE A 112 0.73 -10.52 -9.37
N VAL A 113 -0.11 -10.47 -8.32
CA VAL A 113 -1.53 -10.15 -8.44
C VAL A 113 -1.78 -8.64 -8.59
N ARG A 114 -1.00 -7.81 -7.89
CA ARG A 114 -1.15 -6.35 -7.89
C ARG A 114 -0.37 -5.69 -9.01
N ASP A 115 0.90 -6.07 -9.16
CA ASP A 115 1.84 -5.42 -10.07
C ASP A 115 1.95 -6.14 -11.43
N GLY A 116 1.36 -7.33 -11.57
CA GLY A 116 1.33 -8.08 -12.83
C GLY A 116 2.66 -8.74 -13.19
N TYR A 117 3.55 -8.94 -12.23
CA TYR A 117 4.86 -9.56 -12.48
C TYR A 117 4.69 -11.05 -12.78
N ASP A 118 5.61 -11.59 -13.60
CA ASP A 118 5.78 -13.03 -13.63
C ASP A 118 6.38 -13.54 -12.31
N ALA A 119 6.23 -14.85 -12.07
CA ALA A 119 6.64 -15.45 -10.81
C ALA A 119 8.16 -15.34 -10.54
N LYS A 120 9.02 -15.39 -11.58
CA LYS A 120 10.47 -15.31 -11.39
C LYS A 120 10.89 -13.91 -10.97
N LEU A 121 10.35 -12.89 -11.64
CA LEU A 121 10.61 -11.50 -11.32
C LEU A 121 10.06 -11.14 -9.92
N ALA A 122 8.85 -11.62 -9.60
CA ALA A 122 8.24 -11.41 -8.29
C ALA A 122 9.10 -11.95 -7.14
N VAL A 123 9.66 -13.17 -7.30
CA VAL A 123 10.57 -13.76 -6.30
C VAL A 123 11.85 -12.94 -6.15
N ALA A 124 12.49 -12.58 -7.27
CA ALA A 124 13.73 -11.82 -7.23
C ALA A 124 13.58 -10.46 -6.51
N CYS A 125 12.46 -9.77 -6.71
CA CYS A 125 12.20 -8.49 -6.02
C CYS A 125 11.84 -8.66 -4.53
N ALA A 126 11.27 -9.79 -4.13
CA ALA A 126 10.85 -10.01 -2.75
C ALA A 126 12.02 -10.31 -1.79
N THR A 127 13.12 -10.88 -2.30
CA THR A 127 14.28 -11.32 -1.51
C THR A 127 15.36 -10.25 -1.28
N VAL A 128 15.28 -9.10 -1.96
CA VAL A 128 16.30 -8.03 -1.89
C VAL A 128 16.00 -7.03 -0.75
N GLU A 129 14.78 -7.06 -0.22
CA GLU A 129 14.26 -6.12 0.77
C GLU A 129 13.85 -6.80 2.10
N SER A 130 14.42 -7.98 2.39
CA SER A 130 14.14 -8.76 3.60
C SER A 130 15.29 -8.69 4.60
#